data_AF-A0A952WK77-F1
#
_entry.id   AF-A0A952WK77-F1
#
_cell.length_a   1.000
_cell.length_b   1.000
_cell.length_c   1.000
_cell.angle_alpha   90.00
_cell.angle_beta   90.00
_cell.angle_gamma   90.00
#
_symmetry.space_group_name_H-M   'P 1'
#
loop_
_entity.id
_entity.type
_entity.pdbx_description
1 polymer ?
#
loop_
_entity_poly.entity_id
_entity_poly.type
_entity_poly.pdbx_seq_one_letter_code
_entity_poly.pdbx_strand_id
1 'polypeptide(L)'
;MTRNNRSAGHSSGSACSRISVLLAAASMCASASIAVTPTVNGILDATYGAPRAVQTVQTGFGDAVPPGDLKGSELDAAYGVIRAGRLYLMFTGNLERNFNTLEVFIDSRSGGENILSNVPQYDGEYNAPAGPYRSGAMAGMRFDAGFFADYHLFARWGSPGGVDTPFEVTFVNRAGGGSAKVLSVAPSSVPMSEPRRIPPPE
;
A
#
# COMPACT_ATOMS: atom_id res chain seq x y z
N MET A 1 4.26 94.30 43.84
CA MET A 1 3.16 94.83 43.02
C MET A 1 3.76 95.26 41.70
N THR A 2 3.84 94.37 40.70
CA THR A 2 4.46 94.72 39.41
C THR A 2 3.85 93.90 38.27
N ARG A 3 2.94 94.57 37.55
CA ARG A 3 2.52 94.49 36.14
C ARG A 3 2.38 93.13 35.44
N ASN A 4 1.12 92.87 35.05
CA ASN A 4 0.70 92.08 33.89
C ASN A 4 1.35 92.57 32.58
N ASN A 5 1.63 91.64 31.65
CA ASN A 5 1.56 91.97 30.23
C ASN A 5 1.03 90.81 29.36
N ARG A 6 0.29 91.21 28.33
CA ARG A 6 -0.60 90.45 27.44
C ARG A 6 0.15 89.72 26.31
N SER A 7 -0.53 88.74 25.69
CA SER A 7 -0.78 88.62 24.23
C SER A 7 -1.38 87.23 23.95
N ALA A 8 -2.66 87.09 23.57
CA ALA A 8 -3.15 87.01 22.18
C ALA A 8 -2.29 86.06 21.32
N GLY A 9 -2.75 84.92 20.79
CA GLY A 9 -4.07 84.52 20.29
C GLY A 9 -3.92 84.25 18.79
N HIS A 10 -4.23 83.04 18.31
CA HIS A 10 -5.02 82.75 17.10
C HIS A 10 -4.97 81.26 16.72
N SER A 11 -6.17 80.75 16.48
CA SER A 11 -6.55 79.45 15.94
C SER A 11 -6.41 79.37 14.42
N SER A 12 -6.02 78.20 13.91
CA SER A 12 -6.41 77.65 12.60
C SER A 12 -5.97 76.18 12.64
N GLY A 13 -6.76 75.14 12.36
CA GLY A 13 -7.61 74.93 11.20
C GLY A 13 -7.17 73.58 10.59
N SER A 14 -8.13 72.65 10.48
CA SER A 14 -7.99 71.22 10.20
C SER A 14 -7.18 70.82 8.95
N ALA A 15 -6.48 69.67 9.03
CA ALA A 15 -6.33 68.77 7.87
C ALA A 15 -6.10 67.31 8.31
N CYS A 16 -7.15 66.52 8.12
CA CYS A 16 -7.15 65.06 8.09
C CYS A 16 -6.25 64.57 6.94
N SER A 17 -5.28 63.67 7.18
CA SER A 17 -4.66 62.90 6.10
C SER A 17 -4.10 61.54 6.55
N ARG A 18 -4.98 60.54 6.40
CA ARG A 18 -4.73 59.22 5.78
C ARG A 18 -3.70 58.28 6.43
N ILE A 19 -4.28 57.43 7.28
CA ILE A 19 -4.00 56.00 7.46
C ILE A 19 -3.25 55.38 6.27
N SER A 20 -2.08 54.81 6.53
CA SER A 20 -1.40 53.86 5.64
C SER A 20 -1.09 52.60 6.44
N VAL A 21 -2.09 51.73 6.61
CA VAL A 21 -1.87 50.34 7.04
C VAL A 21 -1.47 49.56 5.79
N LEU A 22 -0.17 49.30 5.65
CA LEU A 22 0.36 48.36 4.67
C LEU A 22 0.06 46.94 5.15
N LEU A 23 -1.07 46.39 4.74
CA LEU A 23 -1.36 44.97 4.88
C LEU A 23 -0.75 44.24 3.68
N ALA A 24 0.48 43.73 3.84
CA ALA A 24 1.06 42.80 2.88
C ALA A 24 0.35 41.44 3.04
N ALA A 25 -0.72 41.22 2.28
CA ALA A 25 -1.30 39.90 2.12
C ALA A 25 -0.37 39.07 1.21
N ALA A 26 0.61 38.41 1.81
CA ALA A 26 1.33 37.33 1.15
C ALA A 26 0.35 36.17 0.95
N SER A 27 -0.29 36.13 -0.22
CA SER A 27 -1.09 34.99 -0.65
C SER A 27 -0.13 33.82 -0.88
N MET A 28 0.12 33.03 0.18
CA MET A 28 0.69 31.70 0.04
C MET A 28 -0.34 30.87 -0.72
N CYS A 29 -0.24 30.84 -2.05
CA CYS A 29 -0.81 29.77 -2.84
C CYS A 29 -0.16 28.49 -2.35
N ALA A 30 -0.78 27.84 -1.37
CA ALA A 30 -0.50 26.45 -1.04
C ALA A 30 -0.86 25.65 -2.29
N SER A 31 0.12 25.37 -3.13
CA SER A 31 -0.01 24.35 -4.15
C SER A 31 -0.27 23.06 -3.41
N ALA A 32 -1.55 22.66 -3.31
CA ALA A 32 -1.90 21.31 -2.94
C ALA A 32 -1.22 20.43 -3.99
N SER A 33 -0.09 19.81 -3.62
CA SER A 33 0.57 18.84 -4.47
C SER A 33 -0.48 17.78 -4.75
N ILE A 34 -0.95 17.68 -5.99
CA ILE A 34 -1.81 16.57 -6.40
C ILE A 34 -0.96 15.34 -6.16
N ALA A 35 -1.29 14.59 -5.11
CA ALA A 35 -0.58 13.37 -4.79
C ALA A 35 -0.84 12.42 -5.95
N VAL A 36 0.18 12.26 -6.81
CA VAL A 36 0.08 11.41 -8.00
C VAL A 36 -0.23 10.00 -7.54
N THR A 37 -1.27 9.43 -8.15
CA THR A 37 -1.72 8.07 -7.89
C THR A 37 -0.77 7.09 -8.58
N PRO A 38 -0.32 6.02 -7.90
CA PRO A 38 0.51 5.00 -8.53
C PRO A 38 -0.18 4.36 -9.74
N THR A 39 0.60 4.07 -10.77
CA THR A 39 0.09 3.31 -11.92
C THR A 39 0.26 1.82 -11.63
N VAL A 40 -0.83 1.05 -11.62
CA VAL A 40 -0.79 -0.40 -11.36
C VAL A 40 -0.48 -1.15 -12.65
N ASN A 41 0.78 -1.18 -13.04
CA ASN A 41 1.27 -1.80 -14.28
C ASN A 41 2.46 -2.76 -14.07
N GLY A 42 2.78 -3.10 -12.82
CA GLY A 42 3.91 -3.97 -12.47
C GLY A 42 5.29 -3.28 -12.51
N ILE A 43 5.35 -1.97 -12.74
CA ILE A 43 6.59 -1.19 -12.64
C ILE A 43 6.57 -0.39 -11.34
N LEU A 44 7.64 -0.50 -10.55
CA LEU A 44 7.82 0.34 -9.36
C LEU A 44 8.08 1.78 -9.81
N ASP A 45 7.16 2.68 -9.46
CA ASP A 45 7.31 4.11 -9.71
C ASP A 45 7.55 4.90 -8.42
N ALA A 46 8.09 6.12 -8.55
CA ALA A 46 8.49 6.94 -7.41
C ALA A 46 7.32 7.35 -6.48
N THR A 47 6.06 7.23 -6.92
CA THR A 47 4.89 7.64 -6.13
C THR A 47 4.63 6.72 -4.94
N TYR A 48 5.17 5.49 -4.95
CA TYR A 48 5.17 4.56 -3.82
C TYR A 48 6.07 5.03 -2.67
N GLY A 49 7.11 5.81 -2.94
CA GLY A 49 8.10 6.24 -1.96
C GLY A 49 9.08 5.12 -1.56
N ALA A 50 9.69 5.26 -0.38
CA ALA A 50 10.62 4.26 0.17
C ALA A 50 9.88 2.95 0.54
N PRO A 51 10.56 1.79 0.50
CA PRO A 51 9.97 0.52 0.89
C PRO A 51 9.49 0.55 2.34
N ARG A 52 8.38 -0.14 2.61
CA ARG A 52 7.82 -0.35 3.95
C ARG A 52 8.47 -1.53 4.66
N ALA A 53 8.89 -2.52 3.90
CA ALA A 53 9.67 -3.64 4.36
C ALA A 53 10.64 -4.06 3.26
N VAL A 54 11.81 -4.57 3.67
CA VAL A 54 12.80 -5.19 2.80
C VAL A 54 13.10 -6.55 3.39
N GLN A 55 13.08 -7.60 2.56
CA GLN A 55 13.51 -8.91 3.01
C GLN A 55 15.04 -8.91 3.06
N THR A 56 15.59 -9.28 4.22
CA THR A 56 17.04 -9.33 4.44
C THR A 56 17.55 -10.74 4.70
N VAL A 57 16.62 -11.69 4.80
CA VAL A 57 16.88 -13.12 4.99
C VAL A 57 16.09 -13.88 3.95
N GLN A 58 16.80 -14.56 3.07
CA GLN A 58 16.28 -15.34 1.96
C GLN A 58 15.61 -16.61 2.46
N THR A 59 14.83 -17.25 1.59
CA THR A 59 14.15 -18.48 1.96
C THR A 59 15.16 -19.63 1.98
N GLY A 60 14.94 -20.64 2.81
CA GLY A 60 15.74 -21.87 2.74
C GLY A 60 15.18 -22.86 1.72
N PHE A 61 13.85 -22.92 1.61
CA PHE A 61 13.12 -23.73 0.64
C PHE A 61 12.51 -22.82 -0.42
N GLY A 62 12.77 -23.13 -1.70
CA GLY A 62 12.44 -22.21 -2.79
C GLY A 62 13.32 -20.94 -2.77
N ASP A 63 14.59 -21.10 -2.40
CA ASP A 63 15.64 -20.07 -2.46
C ASP A 63 15.98 -19.76 -3.91
N ALA A 64 15.99 -18.48 -4.28
CA ALA A 64 16.47 -18.07 -5.59
C ALA A 64 17.97 -17.73 -5.49
N VAL A 65 18.74 -18.13 -6.52
CA VAL A 65 20.19 -17.91 -6.57
C VAL A 65 20.52 -16.96 -7.73
N PRO A 66 20.21 -15.65 -7.63
CA PRO A 66 20.53 -14.67 -8.67
C PRO A 66 22.05 -14.46 -8.83
N PRO A 67 22.54 -14.13 -10.04
CA PRO A 67 21.78 -13.91 -11.28
C PRO A 67 21.42 -15.21 -12.03
N GLY A 68 21.61 -16.37 -11.41
CA GLY A 68 21.47 -17.70 -12.01
C GLY A 68 20.07 -18.27 -11.92
N ASP A 69 19.85 -19.20 -10.99
CA ASP A 69 18.57 -19.89 -10.87
C ASP A 69 17.55 -19.00 -10.16
N LEU A 70 16.51 -18.58 -10.88
CA LEU A 70 15.41 -17.79 -10.33
C LEU A 70 14.23 -18.68 -9.91
N LYS A 71 14.43 -20.01 -9.83
CA LYS A 71 13.44 -20.96 -9.30
C LYS A 71 13.39 -20.86 -7.77
N GLY A 72 12.66 -19.86 -7.32
CA GLY A 72 12.41 -19.62 -5.92
C GLY A 72 11.32 -18.57 -5.70
N SER A 73 10.74 -18.57 -4.51
CA SER A 73 9.80 -17.55 -4.06
C SER A 73 10.48 -16.70 -2.99
N GLU A 74 10.79 -15.45 -3.33
CA GLU A 74 11.51 -14.52 -2.48
C GLU A 74 10.97 -13.12 -2.68
N LEU A 75 10.71 -12.40 -1.58
CA LEU A 75 10.43 -10.97 -1.69
C LEU A 75 11.74 -10.20 -1.66
N ASP A 76 11.83 -9.14 -2.43
CA ASP A 76 12.90 -8.14 -2.30
C ASP A 76 12.43 -7.06 -1.31
N ALA A 77 11.30 -6.44 -1.64
CA ALA A 77 10.72 -5.35 -0.86
C ALA A 77 9.20 -5.25 -1.05
N ALA A 78 8.54 -4.73 -0.02
CA ALA A 78 7.13 -4.37 -0.03
C ALA A 78 7.00 -2.85 0.05
N TYR A 79 6.17 -2.28 -0.81
CA TYR A 79 5.83 -0.86 -0.87
C TYR A 79 4.34 -0.69 -0.62
N GLY A 80 3.98 0.42 0.04
CA GLY A 80 2.61 0.68 0.44
C GLY A 80 2.34 2.17 0.57
N VAL A 81 1.28 2.62 -0.10
CA VAL A 81 0.85 4.02 -0.08
C VAL A 81 -0.66 4.13 -0.16
N ILE A 82 -1.23 5.06 0.61
CA ILE A 82 -2.65 5.42 0.52
C ILE A 82 -2.77 6.72 -0.29
N ARG A 83 -3.61 6.70 -1.32
CA ARG A 83 -3.93 7.86 -2.17
C ARG A 83 -5.43 7.90 -2.41
N ALA A 84 -6.04 9.07 -2.17
CA ALA A 84 -7.48 9.29 -2.34
C ALA A 84 -8.35 8.17 -1.72
N GLY A 85 -7.99 7.70 -0.51
CA GLY A 85 -8.72 6.66 0.21
C GLY A 85 -8.52 5.23 -0.31
N ARG A 86 -7.61 5.00 -1.26
CA ARG A 86 -7.26 3.66 -1.76
C ARG A 86 -5.84 3.27 -1.36
N LEU A 87 -5.69 2.03 -0.89
CA LEU A 87 -4.39 1.42 -0.62
C LEU A 87 -3.81 0.85 -1.91
N TYR A 88 -2.57 1.21 -2.20
CA TYR A 88 -1.76 0.68 -3.29
C TYR A 88 -0.60 -0.10 -2.68
N LEU A 89 -0.40 -1.32 -3.14
CA LEU A 89 0.65 -2.22 -2.70
C LEU A 89 1.48 -2.65 -3.92
N MET A 90 2.78 -2.74 -3.73
CA MET A 90 3.71 -3.33 -4.70
C MET A 90 4.64 -4.26 -3.94
N PHE A 91 4.71 -5.51 -4.40
CA PHE A 91 5.61 -6.52 -3.88
C PHE A 91 6.60 -6.84 -4.99
N THR A 92 7.88 -6.71 -4.68
CA THR A 92 8.99 -6.96 -5.61
C THR A 92 9.68 -8.26 -5.22
N GLY A 93 10.34 -8.91 -6.17
CA GLY A 93 10.98 -10.21 -6.00
C GLY A 93 10.41 -11.28 -6.93
N ASN A 94 10.64 -12.54 -6.57
CA ASN A 94 10.25 -13.71 -7.35
C ASN A 94 9.10 -14.46 -6.67
N LEU A 95 8.15 -14.95 -7.47
CA LEU A 95 7.18 -15.94 -7.04
C LEU A 95 7.29 -17.12 -7.99
N GLU A 96 7.73 -18.27 -7.50
CA GLU A 96 7.91 -19.45 -8.35
C GLU A 96 6.57 -20.00 -8.84
N ARG A 97 6.54 -20.50 -10.08
CA ARG A 97 5.38 -21.13 -10.72
C ARG A 97 5.13 -22.57 -10.23
N ASN A 98 5.09 -22.78 -8.92
CA ASN A 98 4.89 -24.07 -8.28
C ASN A 98 3.72 -24.08 -7.28
N PHE A 99 2.81 -23.11 -7.39
CA PHE A 99 1.69 -22.89 -6.48
C PHE A 99 2.10 -22.55 -5.03
N ASN A 100 3.34 -22.10 -4.81
CA ASN A 100 3.65 -21.30 -3.63
C ASN A 100 2.83 -20.01 -3.67
N THR A 101 2.46 -19.53 -2.49
CA THR A 101 1.51 -18.42 -2.33
C THR A 101 2.17 -17.24 -1.64
N LEU A 102 1.93 -16.03 -2.15
CA LEU A 102 2.12 -14.80 -1.41
C LEU A 102 0.87 -14.53 -0.57
N GLU A 103 1.01 -14.52 0.76
CA GLU A 103 -0.07 -14.27 1.71
C GLU A 103 0.05 -12.86 2.32
N VAL A 104 -0.97 -12.01 2.14
CA VAL A 104 -0.98 -10.62 2.63
C VAL A 104 -2.21 -10.38 3.49
N PHE A 105 -2.00 -10.14 4.79
CA PHE A 105 -3.06 -9.81 5.74
C PHE A 105 -3.12 -8.30 5.99
N ILE A 106 -4.34 -7.76 6.06
CA ILE A 106 -4.59 -6.34 6.29
C ILE A 106 -5.52 -6.19 7.49
N ASP A 107 -5.04 -5.45 8.49
CA ASP A 107 -5.81 -4.90 9.60
C ASP A 107 -5.98 -3.40 9.33
N SER A 108 -7.23 -2.95 9.16
CA SER A 108 -7.54 -1.59 8.70
C SER A 108 -8.74 -0.95 9.40
N ARG A 109 -9.41 -1.69 10.28
CA ARG A 109 -10.57 -1.23 11.07
C ARG A 109 -10.71 -2.09 12.31
N SER A 110 -11.56 -1.65 13.24
CA SER A 110 -11.92 -2.48 14.39
C SER A 110 -12.61 -3.78 13.95
N GLY A 111 -12.18 -4.91 14.51
CA GLY A 111 -12.73 -6.23 14.19
C GLY A 111 -11.63 -7.18 13.77
N GLY A 112 -11.91 -8.07 12.83
CA GLY A 112 -10.92 -8.99 12.27
C GLY A 112 -10.57 -10.19 13.16
N GLU A 113 -9.60 -10.96 12.70
CA GLU A 113 -9.13 -12.19 13.35
C GLU A 113 -7.67 -12.08 13.80
N ASN A 114 -7.42 -12.20 15.10
CA ASN A 114 -6.06 -12.42 15.60
C ASN A 114 -5.64 -13.89 15.49
N ILE A 115 -6.59 -14.81 15.66
CA ILE A 115 -6.40 -16.25 15.43
C ILE A 115 -7.23 -16.61 14.20
N LEU A 116 -6.58 -17.11 13.15
CA LEU A 116 -7.26 -17.44 11.91
C LEU A 116 -8.19 -18.64 12.09
N SER A 117 -9.47 -18.46 11.77
CA SER A 117 -10.42 -19.56 11.60
C SER A 117 -10.10 -20.39 10.35
N ASN A 118 -10.59 -21.63 10.33
CA ASN A 118 -10.47 -22.56 9.20
C ASN A 118 -11.43 -22.22 8.02
N VAL A 119 -12.05 -21.04 8.00
CA VAL A 119 -13.03 -20.65 6.98
C VAL A 119 -12.80 -19.20 6.49
N PRO A 120 -13.16 -18.88 5.23
CA PRO A 120 -13.49 -19.81 4.17
C PRO A 120 -12.24 -20.55 3.70
N GLN A 121 -12.43 -21.69 3.06
CA GLN A 121 -11.41 -22.37 2.28
C GLN A 121 -11.59 -21.97 0.82
N TYR A 122 -10.54 -21.51 0.15
CA TYR A 122 -10.68 -20.77 -1.12
C TYR A 122 -9.59 -21.01 -2.15
N ASP A 123 -8.59 -21.81 -1.80
CA ASP A 123 -7.42 -22.09 -2.63
C ASP A 123 -7.38 -23.56 -3.08
N GLY A 124 -8.56 -24.20 -3.09
CA GLY A 124 -8.78 -25.54 -3.61
C GLY A 124 -8.27 -25.63 -5.04
N GLU A 125 -7.60 -26.73 -5.35
CA GLU A 125 -6.74 -26.82 -6.52
C GLU A 125 -7.54 -26.81 -7.83
N TYR A 126 -7.07 -26.07 -8.83
CA TYR A 126 -7.64 -26.09 -10.18
C TYR A 126 -7.42 -27.45 -10.90
N ASN A 127 -6.57 -28.34 -10.34
CA ASN A 127 -6.24 -29.64 -10.95
C ASN A 127 -5.73 -30.75 -9.98
N ALA A 128 -5.94 -30.67 -8.66
CA ALA A 128 -5.69 -31.84 -7.81
C ALA A 128 -6.97 -32.53 -7.34
N PRO A 129 -6.91 -33.87 -7.24
CA PRO A 129 -7.92 -34.63 -6.53
C PRO A 129 -7.87 -34.25 -5.04
N ALA A 130 -8.73 -33.31 -4.64
CA ALA A 130 -9.03 -32.99 -3.24
C ALA A 130 -7.82 -33.05 -2.27
N GLY A 131 -6.75 -32.31 -2.58
CA GLY A 131 -5.71 -32.00 -1.58
C GLY A 131 -6.26 -31.06 -0.50
N PRO A 132 -5.71 -31.05 0.73
CA PRO A 132 -6.16 -30.12 1.76
C PRO A 132 -5.96 -28.68 1.25
N TYR A 133 -7.01 -27.86 1.37
CA TYR A 133 -6.93 -26.42 1.14
C TYR A 133 -5.74 -25.83 1.93
N ARG A 134 -4.79 -25.16 1.27
CA ARG A 134 -3.62 -24.57 1.96
C ARG A 134 -4.05 -23.41 2.85
N SER A 135 -5.13 -22.71 2.47
CA SER A 135 -5.85 -21.78 3.35
C SER A 135 -6.31 -22.42 4.66
N GLY A 136 -6.69 -23.70 4.62
CA GLY A 136 -7.03 -24.47 5.83
C GLY A 136 -5.82 -24.81 6.69
N ALA A 137 -4.62 -24.89 6.12
CA ALA A 137 -3.38 -25.13 6.88
C ALA A 137 -2.98 -23.93 7.76
N MET A 138 -3.51 -22.73 7.47
CA MET A 138 -3.32 -21.54 8.31
C MET A 138 -4.28 -21.48 9.51
N ALA A 139 -5.22 -22.43 9.64
CA ALA A 139 -6.16 -22.47 10.76
C ALA A 139 -5.41 -22.56 12.10
N GLY A 140 -5.76 -21.68 13.04
CA GLY A 140 -5.12 -21.58 14.34
C GLY A 140 -3.82 -20.76 14.36
N MET A 141 -3.32 -20.29 13.21
CA MET A 141 -2.24 -19.31 13.18
C MET A 141 -2.66 -18.06 13.95
N ARG A 142 -1.75 -17.56 14.80
CA ARG A 142 -1.97 -16.40 15.66
C ARG A 142 -1.04 -15.27 15.28
N PHE A 143 -1.60 -14.10 15.00
CA PHE A 143 -0.82 -12.88 14.80
C PHE A 143 -0.35 -12.27 16.12
N ASP A 144 0.62 -11.38 16.04
CA ASP A 144 1.09 -10.58 17.17
C ASP A 144 -0.05 -9.83 17.86
N ALA A 145 0.13 -9.57 19.15
CA ALA A 145 -0.85 -8.85 19.95
C ALA A 145 -1.15 -7.47 19.33
N GLY A 146 -2.42 -7.18 19.10
CA GLY A 146 -2.87 -5.92 18.50
C GLY A 146 -3.12 -5.99 17.00
N PHE A 147 -2.77 -7.08 16.31
CA PHE A 147 -3.12 -7.29 14.91
C PHE A 147 -4.31 -8.23 14.77
N PHE A 148 -5.35 -7.78 14.07
CA PHE A 148 -6.57 -8.53 13.80
C PHE A 148 -6.91 -8.43 12.32
N ALA A 149 -6.61 -9.47 11.55
CA ALA A 149 -6.80 -9.44 10.10
C ALA A 149 -8.27 -9.20 9.72
N ASP A 150 -8.55 -8.07 9.07
CA ASP A 150 -9.84 -7.78 8.45
C ASP A 150 -9.97 -8.40 7.07
N TYR A 151 -8.86 -8.36 6.33
CA TYR A 151 -8.78 -8.81 4.96
C TYR A 151 -7.54 -9.67 4.76
N HIS A 152 -7.64 -10.54 3.78
CA HIS A 152 -6.55 -11.38 3.34
C HIS A 152 -6.55 -11.40 1.81
N LEU A 153 -5.39 -11.11 1.24
CA LEU A 153 -5.11 -11.23 -0.18
C LEU A 153 -4.10 -12.35 -0.35
N PHE A 154 -4.42 -13.31 -1.21
CA PHE A 154 -3.45 -14.31 -1.62
C PHE A 154 -3.21 -14.22 -3.13
N ALA A 155 -1.98 -14.45 -3.53
CA ALA A 155 -1.59 -14.49 -4.94
C ALA A 155 -0.70 -15.70 -5.23
N ARG A 156 -0.97 -16.40 -6.33
CA ARG A 156 -0.19 -17.57 -6.76
C ARG A 156 -0.32 -17.81 -8.27
N TRP A 157 0.52 -18.71 -8.75
CA TRP A 157 0.45 -19.29 -10.09
C TRP A 157 1.20 -20.62 -10.11
N GLY A 158 0.99 -21.41 -11.15
CA GLY A 158 1.67 -22.70 -11.28
C GLY A 158 1.86 -23.14 -12.71
N SER A 159 2.59 -24.23 -12.89
CA SER A 159 2.83 -24.86 -14.18
C SER A 159 2.59 -26.38 -14.13
N PRO A 160 1.34 -26.83 -13.85
CA PRO A 160 1.03 -28.25 -13.77
C PRO A 160 1.29 -28.93 -15.12
N GLY A 161 2.12 -29.98 -15.11
CA GLY A 161 2.52 -30.65 -16.34
C GLY A 161 3.30 -29.77 -17.32
N GLY A 162 3.89 -28.66 -16.86
CA GLY A 162 4.61 -27.70 -17.69
C GLY A 162 3.72 -26.71 -18.45
N VAL A 163 2.42 -26.67 -18.16
CA VAL A 163 1.48 -25.70 -18.74
C VAL A 163 1.20 -24.62 -17.72
N ASP A 164 1.59 -23.38 -18.00
CA ASP A 164 1.40 -22.27 -17.08
C ASP A 164 -0.09 -21.95 -16.87
N THR A 165 -0.49 -21.78 -15.61
CA THR A 165 -1.80 -21.26 -15.22
C THR A 165 -1.80 -19.74 -15.24
N PRO A 166 -2.97 -19.10 -15.35
CA PRO A 166 -3.09 -17.68 -15.06
C PRO A 166 -2.56 -17.35 -13.66
N PHE A 167 -2.10 -16.11 -13.49
CA PHE A 167 -1.81 -15.58 -12.16
C PHE A 167 -3.14 -15.34 -11.44
N GLU A 168 -3.29 -15.98 -10.28
CA GLU A 168 -4.50 -15.94 -9.46
C GLU A 168 -4.31 -14.93 -8.35
N VAL A 169 -5.29 -14.03 -8.19
CA VAL A 169 -5.41 -13.19 -7.00
C VAL A 169 -6.80 -13.35 -6.42
N THR A 170 -6.85 -13.60 -5.11
CA THR A 170 -8.11 -13.69 -4.39
C THR A 170 -8.12 -12.75 -3.22
N PHE A 171 -9.28 -12.17 -2.97
CA PHE A 171 -9.52 -11.28 -1.84
C PHE A 171 -10.56 -11.87 -0.92
N VAL A 172 -10.21 -11.98 0.36
CA VAL A 172 -11.03 -12.56 1.42
C VAL A 172 -11.30 -11.49 2.46
N ASN A 173 -12.57 -11.31 2.80
CA ASN A 173 -12.97 -10.59 4.00
C ASN A 173 -13.01 -11.59 5.15
N ARG A 174 -12.21 -11.38 6.18
CA ARG A 174 -12.04 -12.28 7.32
C ARG A 174 -13.09 -12.06 8.42
N ALA A 175 -13.74 -10.90 8.44
CA ALA A 175 -14.98 -10.60 9.18
C ALA A 175 -15.09 -11.18 10.63
N GLY A 176 -13.99 -11.28 11.38
CA GLY A 176 -14.01 -11.76 12.76
C GLY A 176 -14.28 -13.27 12.95
N GLY A 177 -13.99 -14.11 11.95
CA GLY A 177 -13.75 -15.54 12.16
C GLY A 177 -14.94 -16.49 12.18
N GLY A 178 -16.08 -16.06 11.64
CA GLY A 178 -17.18 -16.97 11.28
C GLY A 178 -17.99 -16.55 10.06
N SER A 179 -17.85 -15.29 9.64
CA SER A 179 -18.52 -14.72 8.45
C SER A 179 -17.54 -14.43 7.33
N ALA A 180 -16.36 -15.04 7.38
CA ALA A 180 -15.31 -14.79 6.42
C ALA A 180 -15.77 -15.28 5.03
N LYS A 181 -15.56 -14.48 3.99
CA LYS A 181 -16.07 -14.72 2.63
C LYS A 181 -15.05 -14.31 1.59
N VAL A 182 -14.97 -15.13 0.53
CA VAL A 182 -14.28 -14.75 -0.70
C VAL A 182 -15.10 -13.66 -1.38
N LEU A 183 -14.49 -12.51 -1.62
CA LEU A 183 -15.14 -11.36 -2.26
C LEU A 183 -14.93 -11.35 -3.77
N SER A 184 -13.77 -11.84 -4.23
CA SER A 184 -13.46 -11.99 -5.65
C SER A 184 -12.32 -12.99 -5.85
N VAL A 185 -12.45 -13.81 -6.89
CA VAL A 185 -11.34 -14.56 -7.50
C VAL A 185 -11.18 -13.99 -8.90
N ALA A 186 -10.01 -13.46 -9.23
CA ALA A 186 -9.72 -12.97 -10.57
C ALA A 186 -8.50 -13.70 -11.14
N PRO A 187 -8.65 -14.53 -12.19
CA PRO A 187 -7.51 -14.84 -13.03
C PRO A 187 -7.09 -13.55 -13.74
N SER A 188 -5.79 -13.25 -13.83
CA SER A 188 -5.36 -12.13 -14.65
C SER A 188 -5.79 -12.39 -16.11
N SER A 189 -6.65 -11.53 -16.66
CA SER A 189 -7.04 -11.58 -18.08
C SER A 189 -5.92 -11.12 -19.01
N VAL A 190 -4.87 -10.55 -18.42
CA VAL A 190 -3.63 -10.19 -19.10
C VAL A 190 -2.66 -11.37 -18.91
N PRO A 191 -2.26 -12.07 -19.99
CA PRO A 191 -1.11 -12.95 -19.89
C PRO A 191 0.07 -12.10 -19.42
N MET A 192 0.68 -12.48 -18.30
CA MET A 192 1.97 -11.93 -17.90
C MET A 192 2.95 -12.33 -19.01
N SER A 193 3.04 -11.51 -20.07
CA SER A 193 4.09 -11.66 -21.07
C SER A 193 5.42 -11.61 -20.32
N GLU A 194 6.36 -12.48 -20.73
CA GLU A 194 7.60 -12.80 -20.02
C GLU A 194 8.18 -11.64 -19.21
N PRO A 195 8.77 -11.90 -18.03
CA PRO A 195 9.35 -10.86 -17.19
C PRO A 195 10.22 -9.96 -18.07
N ARG A 196 9.77 -8.73 -18.27
CA ARG A 196 10.52 -7.75 -19.05
C ARG A 196 11.81 -7.52 -18.26
N ARG A 197 12.88 -8.23 -18.65
CA ARG A 197 14.23 -8.06 -18.10
C ARG A 197 14.47 -6.56 -18.07
N ILE A 198 14.57 -6.00 -16.86
CA ILE A 198 15.12 -4.66 -16.71
C ILE A 198 16.55 -4.78 -17.26
N PRO A 199 16.88 -4.11 -18.37
CA PRO A 199 18.26 -4.13 -18.84
C PRO A 199 19.16 -3.58 -17.71
N PRO A 200 20.36 -4.16 -17.51
CA PRO A 200 21.27 -3.65 -16.50
C PRO A 200 21.56 -2.17 -16.74
N PRO A 201 21.77 -1.38 -15.67
CA PRO A 201 22.12 0.03 -15.81
C PRO A 201 23.41 0.16 -16.63
N GLU A 202 23.40 1.07 -17.61
CA GLU A 202 24.60 1.51 -18.34
C GLU A 202 25.59 2.22 -17.41
#